data_AF-A0A2D8ABI4-F1
#
_entry.id   AF-A0A2D8ABI4-F1
#
_cell.length_a   1.000
_cell.length_b   1.000
_cell.length_c   1.000
_cell.angle_alpha   90.00
_cell.angle_beta   90.00
_cell.angle_gamma   90.00
#
_symmetry.space_group_name_H-M   'P 1'
#
loop_
_entity.id
_entity.type
_entity.pdbx_description
1 polymer ?
#
loop_
_entity_poly.entity_id
_entity_poly.type
_entity_poly.pdbx_seq_one_letter_code
_entity_poly.pdbx_strand_id
1 'polypeptide(L)'
;MLAGCGADVSVDSAENTDSSLTEDVPFAYVSRSLDGSTASGLSYQGGAKLLVRDRVSSSAGDTEVLANAIGSADYDVRDLNVSPDGKRMVFSARTANSTWNIYQYIFANGTVAPLIKDTETAEAGHDTSPVYTVDGDIVFASTRPQGSNENANSVLYRASADGSTLEQLTDSEFSDSDPAALADGGLVFIRTVTTDTAKRFELTYLNMETHAVDVLATTEVTGEGA
;
A
#
# COMPACT_ATOMS: atom_id res chain seq x y z
N MET A 1 31.63 50.76 -26.61
CA MET A 1 32.56 49.63 -26.80
C MET A 1 31.70 48.36 -26.67
N LEU A 2 31.29 47.68 -27.75
CA LEU A 2 32.00 46.60 -28.48
C LEU A 2 32.78 45.69 -27.51
N ALA A 3 32.67 44.35 -27.47
CA ALA A 3 32.12 43.26 -28.30
C ALA A 3 31.72 42.10 -27.33
N GLY A 4 30.93 41.05 -27.60
CA GLY A 4 30.73 40.25 -28.81
C GLY A 4 31.69 39.04 -28.82
N CYS A 5 31.20 37.81 -28.57
CA CYS A 5 31.62 36.61 -29.31
C CYS A 5 30.64 35.45 -29.06
N GLY A 6 29.87 35.12 -30.10
CA GLY A 6 29.32 33.78 -30.25
C GLY A 6 30.42 32.80 -30.66
N ALA A 7 30.21 31.54 -30.34
CA ALA A 7 30.87 30.42 -30.98
C ALA A 7 29.77 29.48 -31.48
N ASP A 8 29.59 29.46 -32.79
CA ASP A 8 28.99 28.34 -33.50
C ASP A 8 30.06 27.25 -33.71
N VAL A 9 29.57 26.03 -34.01
CA VAL A 9 30.27 24.84 -34.55
C VAL A 9 30.85 23.92 -33.46
N SER A 10 30.60 22.60 -33.43
CA SER A 10 30.36 21.63 -34.50
C SER A 10 29.33 20.56 -34.12
N VAL A 11 28.46 20.21 -35.08
CA VAL A 11 27.79 18.90 -35.07
C VAL A 11 28.83 17.89 -35.52
N ASP A 12 29.58 17.35 -34.56
CA ASP A 12 30.32 16.11 -34.80
C ASP A 12 29.32 14.96 -34.64
N SER A 13 29.07 14.29 -35.76
CA SER A 13 28.44 12.99 -35.83
C SER A 13 29.31 11.97 -35.12
N ALA A 14 29.24 11.95 -33.80
CA ALA A 14 29.59 10.81 -32.99
C ALA A 14 28.29 10.09 -32.66
N GLU A 15 28.22 8.81 -33.02
CA GLU A 15 27.17 7.90 -32.60
C GLU A 15 27.08 7.88 -31.08
N ASN A 16 26.30 8.81 -30.52
CA ASN A 16 25.77 8.63 -29.19
C ASN A 16 24.58 7.71 -29.40
N THR A 17 24.84 6.40 -29.35
CA THR A 17 23.81 5.46 -28.93
C THR A 17 23.38 5.93 -27.56
N ASP A 18 22.39 6.82 -27.53
CA ASP A 18 21.51 6.99 -26.40
C ASP A 18 20.80 5.65 -26.25
N SER A 19 21.53 4.67 -25.71
CA SER A 19 20.94 3.51 -25.08
C SER A 19 20.26 4.08 -23.85
N SER A 20 19.11 4.71 -24.08
CA SER A 20 18.02 4.81 -23.14
C SER A 20 17.87 3.40 -22.59
N LEU A 21 18.49 3.16 -21.44
CA LEU A 21 18.16 2.05 -20.59
C LEU A 21 16.74 2.35 -20.13
N THR A 22 15.76 2.05 -21.00
CA THR A 22 14.49 1.55 -20.51
C THR A 22 14.87 0.28 -19.78
N GLU A 23 15.29 0.41 -18.52
CA GLU A 23 15.26 -0.72 -17.63
C GLU A 23 13.86 -1.29 -17.76
N ASP A 24 13.79 -2.59 -18.03
CA ASP A 24 12.55 -3.35 -18.06
C ASP A 24 11.99 -3.34 -16.62
N VAL A 25 11.42 -2.22 -16.20
CA VAL A 25 10.86 -2.03 -14.86
C VAL A 25 9.53 -2.78 -14.84
N PRO A 26 9.40 -3.82 -14.01
CA PRO A 26 8.14 -4.51 -13.89
C PRO A 26 7.13 -3.61 -13.18
N PHE A 27 5.86 -3.78 -13.51
CA PHE A 27 4.79 -3.15 -12.76
C PHE A 27 3.68 -4.16 -12.49
N ALA A 28 2.90 -3.86 -11.45
CA ALA A 28 1.78 -4.68 -11.03
C ALA A 28 0.50 -3.85 -11.03
N TYR A 29 -0.63 -4.51 -11.28
CA TYR A 29 -1.94 -3.87 -11.23
C TYR A 29 -3.02 -4.88 -10.86
N VAL A 30 -4.13 -4.36 -10.34
CA VAL A 30 -5.32 -5.14 -10.04
C VAL A 30 -6.30 -5.01 -11.19
N SER A 31 -6.72 -6.15 -11.74
CA SER A 31 -7.81 -6.24 -12.71
C SER A 31 -9.09 -6.71 -12.01
N ARG A 32 -10.21 -6.04 -12.27
CA ARG A 32 -11.54 -6.43 -11.76
C ARG A 32 -12.57 -6.36 -12.88
N SER A 33 -13.54 -7.27 -12.87
CA SER A 33 -14.73 -7.13 -13.70
C SER A 33 -15.60 -6.01 -13.15
N LEU A 34 -16.04 -5.09 -14.01
CA LEU A 34 -16.94 -3.99 -13.62
C LEU A 34 -18.40 -4.39 -13.87
N ASP A 35 -18.85 -5.48 -13.26
CA ASP A 35 -20.24 -5.96 -13.39
C ASP A 35 -21.21 -5.16 -12.49
N GLY A 36 -21.00 -3.84 -12.37
CA GLY A 36 -21.88 -2.90 -11.70
C GLY A 36 -21.67 -2.69 -10.19
N SER A 37 -20.72 -3.37 -9.55
CA SER A 37 -20.34 -3.10 -8.15
C SER A 37 -19.08 -2.26 -8.06
N THR A 38 -19.13 -1.11 -7.39
CA THR A 38 -17.94 -0.41 -6.90
C THR A 38 -17.57 -0.97 -5.53
N ALA A 39 -16.31 -1.36 -5.32
CA ALA A 39 -15.80 -1.68 -3.98
C ALA A 39 -15.85 -0.44 -3.10
N SER A 40 -16.55 -0.53 -1.98
CA SER A 40 -16.57 0.49 -0.92
C SER A 40 -16.15 -0.17 0.38
N GLY A 41 -15.25 0.48 1.13
CA GLY A 41 -14.80 -0.02 2.43
C GLY A 41 -14.10 -1.37 2.35
N LEU A 42 -14.29 -2.21 3.38
CA LEU A 42 -13.65 -3.53 3.51
C LEU A 42 -14.44 -4.69 2.89
N SER A 43 -15.53 -4.43 2.20
CA SER A 43 -16.38 -5.50 1.66
C SER A 43 -15.69 -6.29 0.55
N TYR A 44 -15.79 -7.62 0.63
CA TYR A 44 -15.23 -8.54 -0.36
C TYR A 44 -15.84 -8.40 -1.74
N GLN A 45 -14.98 -8.32 -2.76
CA GLN A 45 -15.36 -8.46 -4.16
C GLN A 45 -14.49 -9.51 -4.84
N GLY A 46 -14.96 -10.76 -4.80
CA GLY A 46 -14.29 -11.89 -5.42
C GLY A 46 -14.10 -11.75 -6.93
N GLY A 47 -13.08 -12.43 -7.44
CA GLY A 47 -12.74 -12.47 -8.87
C GLY A 47 -11.78 -11.36 -9.32
N ALA A 48 -11.19 -10.61 -8.39
CA ALA A 48 -10.07 -9.73 -8.71
C ALA A 48 -8.84 -10.55 -9.13
N LYS A 49 -7.95 -9.93 -9.91
CA LYS A 49 -6.67 -10.53 -10.29
C LYS A 49 -5.50 -9.59 -10.03
N LEU A 50 -4.48 -10.08 -9.33
CA LEU A 50 -3.19 -9.40 -9.22
C LEU A 50 -2.29 -9.85 -10.37
N LEU A 51 -2.02 -8.93 -11.28
CA LEU A 51 -1.22 -9.17 -12.47
C LEU A 51 0.12 -8.43 -12.37
N VAL A 52 1.20 -9.11 -12.76
CA VAL A 52 2.55 -8.53 -12.89
C VAL A 52 2.97 -8.62 -14.35
N ARG A 53 3.51 -7.52 -14.86
CA ARG A 53 4.07 -7.42 -16.21
C ARG A 53 5.56 -7.12 -16.10
N ASP A 54 6.39 -7.95 -16.72
CA ASP A 54 7.86 -7.92 -16.56
C ASP A 54 8.52 -6.65 -17.11
N ARG A 55 7.84 -5.89 -17.97
CA ARG A 55 8.37 -4.67 -18.60
C ARG A 55 7.26 -3.80 -19.18
N VAL A 56 7.56 -2.52 -19.37
CA VAL A 56 6.70 -1.52 -20.02
C VAL A 56 6.73 -1.64 -21.55
N SER A 57 6.69 -2.86 -22.08
CA SER A 57 6.55 -3.14 -23.51
C SER A 57 5.16 -3.69 -23.79
N SER A 58 4.55 -3.29 -24.91
CA SER A 58 3.28 -3.83 -25.41
C SER A 58 3.34 -5.33 -25.72
N SER A 59 4.53 -5.89 -25.94
CA SER A 59 4.75 -7.31 -26.20
C SER A 59 4.91 -8.18 -24.95
N ALA A 60 5.01 -7.58 -23.76
CA ALA A 60 5.14 -8.34 -22.52
C ALA A 60 3.82 -9.04 -22.15
N GLY A 61 3.91 -10.22 -21.54
CA GLY A 61 2.75 -10.94 -21.02
C GLY A 61 2.42 -10.50 -19.59
N ASP A 62 1.16 -10.65 -19.20
CA ASP A 62 0.73 -10.46 -17.83
C ASP A 62 0.70 -11.82 -17.12
N THR A 63 1.29 -11.87 -15.93
CA THR A 63 1.31 -13.07 -15.09
C THR A 63 0.43 -12.86 -13.87
N GLU A 64 -0.51 -13.76 -13.63
CA GLU A 64 -1.28 -13.78 -12.38
C GLU A 64 -0.43 -14.39 -11.26
N VAL A 65 -0.21 -13.64 -10.18
CA VAL A 65 0.79 -14.00 -9.16
C VAL A 65 0.20 -14.50 -7.83
N LEU A 66 -1.08 -14.22 -7.55
CA LEU A 66 -1.64 -14.44 -6.20
C LEU A 66 -2.43 -15.74 -6.04
N ALA A 67 -3.19 -16.18 -7.06
CA ALA A 67 -4.16 -17.27 -6.94
C ALA A 67 -3.62 -18.55 -6.27
N ASN A 68 -2.40 -18.96 -6.66
CA ASN A 68 -1.76 -20.15 -6.09
C ASN A 68 -1.33 -19.95 -4.64
N ALA A 69 -0.82 -18.77 -4.28
CA ALA A 69 -0.32 -18.48 -2.95
C ALA A 69 -1.45 -18.27 -1.93
N ILE A 70 -2.56 -17.65 -2.35
CA ILE A 70 -3.76 -17.48 -1.52
C ILE A 70 -4.64 -18.74 -1.51
N GLY A 71 -4.42 -19.68 -2.43
CA GLY A 71 -5.15 -20.96 -2.49
C GLY A 71 -6.56 -20.86 -3.06
N SER A 72 -6.89 -19.77 -3.75
CA SER A 72 -8.20 -19.54 -4.37
C SER A 72 -8.05 -18.75 -5.67
N ALA A 73 -8.87 -19.06 -6.68
CA ALA A 73 -9.03 -18.22 -7.86
C ALA A 73 -10.12 -17.15 -7.67
N ASP A 74 -10.95 -17.30 -6.64
CA ASP A 74 -11.93 -16.31 -6.19
C ASP A 74 -11.34 -15.60 -4.96
N TYR A 75 -10.60 -14.53 -5.21
CA TYR A 75 -10.03 -13.66 -4.19
C TYR A 75 -10.26 -12.20 -4.54
N ASP A 76 -10.05 -11.33 -3.55
CA ASP A 76 -9.97 -9.90 -3.72
C ASP A 76 -8.59 -9.40 -3.27
N VAL A 77 -8.13 -8.30 -3.87
CA VAL A 77 -6.79 -7.74 -3.67
C VAL A 77 -6.79 -6.23 -3.86
N ARG A 78 -6.12 -5.49 -2.98
CA ARG A 78 -6.11 -4.02 -2.98
C ARG A 78 -4.84 -3.45 -2.36
N ASP A 79 -4.76 -2.12 -2.36
CA ASP A 79 -3.78 -1.34 -1.61
C ASP A 79 -2.32 -1.74 -1.92
N LEU A 80 -1.98 -1.81 -3.21
CA LEU A 80 -0.62 -2.14 -3.64
C LEU A 80 0.36 -1.02 -3.26
N ASN A 81 1.50 -1.41 -2.69
CA ASN A 81 2.62 -0.51 -2.41
C ASN A 81 3.95 -1.21 -2.72
N VAL A 82 4.94 -0.46 -3.23
CA VAL A 82 6.24 -0.98 -3.68
C VAL A 82 7.34 -0.52 -2.73
N SER A 83 8.31 -1.38 -2.45
CA SER A 83 9.46 -1.05 -1.59
C SER A 83 10.31 0.07 -2.21
N PRO A 84 11.02 0.88 -1.40
CA PRO A 84 11.86 1.97 -1.92
C PRO A 84 12.90 1.54 -2.96
N ASP A 85 13.37 0.28 -2.88
CA ASP A 85 14.32 -0.30 -3.82
C ASP A 85 13.67 -0.96 -5.05
N GLY A 86 12.34 -0.94 -5.16
CA GLY A 86 11.58 -1.52 -6.26
C GLY A 86 11.56 -3.05 -6.32
N LYS A 87 12.18 -3.75 -5.36
CA LYS A 87 12.35 -5.23 -5.43
C LYS A 87 11.19 -6.01 -4.85
N ARG A 88 10.31 -5.36 -4.09
CA ARG A 88 9.18 -5.99 -3.43
C ARG A 88 7.91 -5.16 -3.57
N MET A 89 6.79 -5.83 -3.46
CA MET A 89 5.48 -5.21 -3.37
C MET A 89 4.75 -5.80 -2.17
N VAL A 90 3.95 -4.98 -1.48
CA VAL A 90 2.97 -5.41 -0.47
C VAL A 90 1.58 -5.05 -0.93
N PHE A 91 0.60 -5.80 -0.46
CA PHE A 91 -0.81 -5.59 -0.78
C PHE A 91 -1.69 -6.32 0.24
N SER A 92 -2.94 -5.91 0.33
CA SER A 92 -3.96 -6.61 1.11
C SER A 92 -4.74 -7.55 0.21
N ALA A 93 -4.98 -8.77 0.67
CA ALA A 93 -5.80 -9.74 -0.05
C ALA A 93 -6.66 -10.59 0.87
N ARG A 94 -7.77 -11.11 0.35
CA ARG A 94 -8.62 -12.07 1.05
C ARG A 94 -9.39 -12.99 0.12
N THR A 95 -9.85 -14.10 0.66
CA THR A 95 -10.89 -14.94 0.07
C THR A 95 -12.25 -14.65 0.71
N ALA A 96 -13.32 -15.30 0.25
CA ALA A 96 -14.65 -15.17 0.85
C ALA A 96 -14.71 -15.58 2.33
N ASN A 97 -13.79 -16.46 2.79
CA ASN A 97 -13.81 -17.04 4.14
C ASN A 97 -12.63 -16.59 5.00
N SER A 98 -11.93 -15.51 4.61
CA SER A 98 -10.83 -14.93 5.38
C SER A 98 -11.04 -13.44 5.61
N THR A 99 -10.35 -12.91 6.61
CA THR A 99 -10.17 -11.47 6.78
C THR A 99 -9.19 -10.92 5.72
N TRP A 100 -9.02 -9.59 5.71
CA TRP A 100 -8.00 -8.96 4.87
C TRP A 100 -6.63 -9.21 5.52
N ASN A 101 -5.71 -9.81 4.77
CA ASN A 101 -4.35 -10.09 5.24
C ASN A 101 -3.33 -9.39 4.35
N ILE A 102 -2.17 -9.06 4.91
CA ILE A 102 -1.05 -8.49 4.14
C ILE A 102 -0.22 -9.61 3.52
N TYR A 103 0.06 -9.48 2.23
CA TYR A 103 0.96 -10.34 1.47
C TYR A 103 2.12 -9.52 0.91
N GLN A 104 3.25 -10.19 0.68
CA GLN A 104 4.43 -9.64 0.05
C GLN A 104 4.77 -10.43 -1.22
N TYR A 105 5.09 -9.72 -2.29
CA TYR A 105 5.61 -10.25 -3.55
C TYR A 105 7.07 -9.84 -3.76
N ILE A 106 7.90 -10.77 -4.23
CA ILE A 106 9.31 -10.54 -4.57
C ILE A 106 9.47 -10.63 -6.10
N PHE A 107 9.77 -9.50 -6.75
CA PHE A 107 9.86 -9.43 -8.22
C PHE A 107 10.97 -10.35 -8.78
N ALA A 108 12.08 -10.51 -8.07
CA ALA A 108 13.23 -11.26 -8.56
C ALA A 108 12.96 -12.76 -8.78
N ASN A 109 12.01 -13.35 -8.04
CA ASN A 109 11.74 -14.79 -8.11
C ASN A 109 10.24 -15.13 -8.20
N GLY A 110 9.37 -14.13 -8.24
CA GLY A 110 7.92 -14.31 -8.35
C GLY A 110 7.24 -14.87 -7.10
N THR A 111 7.91 -14.88 -5.94
CA THR A 111 7.34 -15.46 -4.71
C THR A 111 6.30 -14.54 -4.10
N VAL A 112 5.14 -15.08 -3.75
CA VAL A 112 4.13 -14.44 -2.89
C VAL A 112 4.04 -15.21 -1.57
N ALA A 113 4.01 -14.49 -0.44
CA ALA A 113 3.79 -15.07 0.88
C ALA A 113 3.00 -14.11 1.79
N PRO A 114 2.24 -14.62 2.78
CA PRO A 114 1.67 -13.78 3.82
C PRO A 114 2.79 -13.12 4.64
N LEU A 115 2.60 -11.85 5.04
CA LEU A 115 3.53 -11.12 5.88
C LEU A 115 3.53 -11.69 7.30
N ILE A 116 2.34 -11.82 7.90
CA ILE A 116 2.16 -12.44 9.21
C ILE A 116 1.98 -13.94 9.00
N LYS A 117 2.94 -14.73 9.50
CA LYS A 117 3.00 -16.19 9.25
C LYS A 117 2.04 -16.97 10.14
N ASP A 118 1.78 -16.47 11.34
CA ASP A 118 0.84 -17.07 12.27
C ASP A 118 -0.60 -16.75 11.83
N THR A 119 -1.35 -17.79 11.44
CA THR A 119 -2.70 -17.63 10.88
C THR A 119 -3.69 -17.09 11.90
N GLU A 120 -3.57 -17.44 13.18
CA GLU A 120 -4.47 -16.92 14.22
C GLU A 120 -4.31 -15.40 14.38
N THR A 121 -3.06 -14.92 14.38
CA THR A 121 -2.73 -13.49 14.44
C THR A 121 -3.14 -12.75 13.17
N ALA A 122 -2.90 -13.34 12.01
CA ALA A 122 -3.23 -12.74 10.71
C ALA A 122 -4.76 -12.58 10.56
N GLU A 123 -5.53 -13.59 10.99
CA GLU A 123 -6.99 -13.60 10.88
C GLU A 123 -7.74 -12.90 12.04
N ALA A 124 -7.02 -12.30 13.00
CA ALA A 124 -7.61 -11.65 14.16
C ALA A 124 -8.39 -10.36 13.84
N GLY A 125 -8.18 -9.78 12.65
CA GLY A 125 -8.82 -8.56 12.17
C GLY A 125 -8.54 -8.33 10.70
N HIS A 126 -8.98 -7.19 10.16
CA HIS A 126 -8.70 -6.80 8.79
C HIS A 126 -7.45 -5.93 8.70
N ASP A 127 -6.41 -6.44 8.05
CA ASP A 127 -5.18 -5.73 7.74
C ASP A 127 -5.21 -5.10 6.35
N THR A 128 -5.13 -3.77 6.29
CA THR A 128 -5.35 -2.96 5.07
C THR A 128 -4.37 -1.81 4.91
N SER A 129 -4.32 -1.23 3.72
CA SER A 129 -3.49 -0.08 3.37
C SER A 129 -2.00 -0.23 3.77
N PRO A 130 -1.31 -1.34 3.40
CA PRO A 130 0.09 -1.53 3.73
C PRO A 130 0.99 -0.58 2.95
N VAL A 131 2.01 -0.03 3.60
CA VAL A 131 3.05 0.81 2.99
C VAL A 131 4.42 0.43 3.50
N TYR A 132 5.42 0.43 2.60
CA TYR A 132 6.81 0.35 3.02
C TYR A 132 7.28 1.70 3.58
N THR A 133 8.04 1.61 4.67
CA THR A 133 8.86 2.69 5.19
C THR A 133 10.19 2.77 4.43
N VAL A 134 10.92 3.87 4.60
CA VAL A 134 12.26 4.04 4.00
C VAL A 134 13.23 2.96 4.49
N ASP A 135 13.09 2.51 5.73
CA ASP A 135 13.93 1.47 6.35
C ASP A 135 13.54 0.04 5.92
N GLY A 136 12.45 -0.11 5.16
CA GLY A 136 11.99 -1.38 4.62
C GLY A 136 10.97 -2.13 5.48
N ASP A 137 10.66 -1.64 6.68
CA ASP A 137 9.52 -2.12 7.47
C ASP A 137 8.19 -1.79 6.77
N ILE A 138 7.12 -2.47 7.17
CA ILE A 138 5.78 -2.32 6.61
C ILE A 138 4.84 -1.80 7.69
N VAL A 139 4.15 -0.72 7.38
CA VAL A 139 3.08 -0.16 8.23
C VAL A 139 1.74 -0.41 7.57
N PHE A 140 0.73 -0.77 8.36
CA PHE A 140 -0.62 -1.05 7.85
C PHE A 140 -1.68 -0.74 8.91
N ALA A 141 -2.91 -0.53 8.47
CA ALA A 141 -4.07 -0.37 9.35
C ALA A 141 -4.65 -1.74 9.70
N SER A 142 -5.04 -1.96 10.96
CA SER A 142 -5.59 -3.23 11.42
C SER A 142 -6.76 -3.04 12.38
N THR A 143 -7.85 -3.78 12.17
CA THR A 143 -8.97 -3.82 13.12
C THR A 143 -8.75 -4.82 14.27
N ARG A 144 -7.61 -5.53 14.30
CA ARG A 144 -7.36 -6.63 15.25
C ARG A 144 -7.66 -6.33 16.73
N PRO A 145 -7.46 -5.12 17.29
CA PRO A 145 -7.79 -4.87 18.69
C PRO A 145 -9.30 -4.95 18.99
N GLN A 146 -10.14 -4.76 17.96
CA GLN A 146 -11.60 -4.80 18.05
C GLN A 146 -12.21 -6.00 17.31
N GLY A 147 -11.39 -6.83 16.67
CA GLY A 147 -11.76 -8.07 15.99
C GLY A 147 -11.98 -7.91 14.48
N SER A 148 -12.65 -8.90 13.88
CA SER A 148 -12.85 -9.03 12.43
C SER A 148 -14.18 -8.46 11.92
N ASN A 149 -14.76 -7.49 12.62
CA ASN A 149 -15.91 -6.74 12.11
C ASN A 149 -15.42 -5.70 11.10
N GLU A 150 -16.00 -5.67 9.89
CA GLU A 150 -15.64 -4.71 8.83
C GLU A 150 -15.90 -3.24 9.21
N ASN A 151 -16.69 -2.98 10.26
CA ASN A 151 -16.97 -1.64 10.79
C ASN A 151 -16.19 -1.30 12.06
N ALA A 152 -15.29 -2.19 12.51
CA ALA A 152 -14.45 -1.92 13.69
C ALA A 152 -13.43 -0.82 13.40
N ASN A 153 -13.04 -0.05 14.42
CA ASN A 153 -11.98 0.94 14.24
C ASN A 153 -10.66 0.23 13.95
N SER A 154 -9.89 0.80 13.03
CA SER A 154 -8.53 0.38 12.75
C SER A 154 -7.51 1.15 13.56
N VAL A 155 -6.39 0.53 13.86
CA VAL A 155 -5.19 1.18 14.43
C VAL A 155 -3.99 0.84 13.55
N LEU A 156 -2.92 1.63 13.64
CA LEU A 156 -1.71 1.37 12.85
C LEU A 156 -0.80 0.35 13.53
N TYR A 157 -0.24 -0.54 12.72
CA TYR A 157 0.78 -1.51 13.12
C TYR A 157 2.02 -1.39 12.25
N ARG A 158 3.18 -1.69 12.81
CA ARG A 158 4.44 -1.90 12.11
C ARG A 158 4.83 -3.37 12.18
N ALA A 159 5.29 -3.92 11.06
CA ALA A 159 5.91 -5.23 10.98
C ALA A 159 7.23 -5.14 10.20
N SER A 160 8.20 -5.95 10.60
CA SER A 160 9.42 -6.12 9.80
C SER A 160 9.10 -6.77 8.46
N ALA A 161 9.92 -6.48 7.44
CA ALA A 161 9.72 -7.00 6.09
C ALA A 161 9.64 -8.54 5.99
N ASP A 162 10.19 -9.26 6.96
CA ASP A 162 10.20 -10.72 7.06
C ASP A 162 9.09 -11.30 7.97
N GLY A 163 8.26 -10.43 8.55
CA GLY A 163 7.15 -10.78 9.45
C GLY A 163 7.56 -11.27 10.83
N SER A 164 8.83 -11.10 11.22
CA SER A 164 9.34 -11.55 12.53
C SER A 164 8.93 -10.65 13.69
N THR A 165 8.55 -9.40 13.41
CA THR A 165 8.09 -8.43 14.41
C THR A 165 6.71 -7.90 14.03
N LEU A 166 5.92 -7.56 15.05
CA LEU A 166 4.62 -6.92 14.91
C LEU A 166 4.39 -6.03 16.13
N GLU A 167 4.22 -4.74 15.91
CA GLU A 167 4.09 -3.71 16.94
C GLU A 167 2.90 -2.80 16.62
N GLN A 168 2.09 -2.49 17.62
CA GLN A 168 1.02 -1.50 17.50
C GLN A 168 1.59 -0.09 17.70
N LEU A 169 1.28 0.83 16.79
CA LEU A 169 1.79 2.21 16.80
C LEU A 169 0.80 3.21 17.38
N THR A 170 -0.50 3.03 17.11
CA THR A 170 -1.56 3.92 17.60
C THR A 170 -2.54 3.18 18.50
N ASP A 171 -3.20 3.90 19.41
CA ASP A 171 -4.22 3.32 20.29
C ASP A 171 -5.57 3.16 19.55
N SER A 172 -6.53 2.52 20.22
CA SER A 172 -7.85 2.21 19.66
C SER A 172 -8.93 3.22 20.03
N GLU A 173 -8.58 4.41 20.53
CA GLU A 173 -9.56 5.46 20.86
C GLU A 173 -10.23 5.99 19.59
N PHE A 174 -9.47 6.08 18.51
CA PHE A 174 -9.92 6.55 17.19
C PHE A 174 -9.73 5.47 16.13
N SER A 175 -10.22 5.74 14.92
CA SER A 175 -9.93 4.88 13.76
C SER A 175 -8.85 5.52 12.91
N ASP A 176 -7.70 4.88 12.82
CA ASP A 176 -6.54 5.34 12.04
C ASP A 176 -6.37 4.46 10.79
N SER A 177 -6.35 5.09 9.61
CA SER A 177 -6.30 4.42 8.31
C SER A 177 -5.38 5.13 7.32
N ASP A 178 -5.11 4.45 6.20
CA ASP A 178 -4.40 4.99 5.04
C ASP A 178 -3.06 5.67 5.36
N PRO A 179 -2.14 4.93 6.02
CA PRO A 179 -0.82 5.46 6.31
C PRO A 179 -0.04 5.71 5.01
N ALA A 180 0.81 6.72 5.03
CA ALA A 180 1.84 6.97 4.04
C ALA A 180 3.15 7.27 4.76
N ALA A 181 4.20 6.53 4.40
CA ALA A 181 5.52 6.76 4.94
C ALA A 181 6.18 7.99 4.31
N LEU A 182 6.88 8.75 5.15
CA LEU A 182 7.60 9.94 4.75
C LEU A 182 9.11 9.70 4.75
N ALA A 183 9.83 10.51 3.97
CA ALA A 183 11.27 10.40 3.80
C ALA A 183 12.06 10.71 5.09
N ASP A 184 11.44 11.37 6.06
CA ASP A 184 12.00 11.67 7.39
C ASP A 184 11.87 10.52 8.39
N GLY A 185 11.30 9.38 7.98
CA GLY A 185 11.02 8.24 8.84
C GLY A 185 9.69 8.34 9.61
N GLY A 186 8.94 9.43 9.45
CA GLY A 186 7.60 9.59 10.00
C GLY A 186 6.51 8.96 9.13
N LEU A 187 5.28 9.03 9.62
CA LEU A 187 4.07 8.64 8.90
C LEU A 187 3.10 9.82 8.84
N VAL A 188 2.33 9.90 7.76
CA VAL A 188 1.04 10.61 7.77
C VAL A 188 -0.08 9.61 7.56
N PHE A 189 -1.23 9.85 8.17
CA PHE A 189 -2.40 8.95 8.08
C PHE A 189 -3.69 9.73 8.29
N ILE A 190 -4.82 9.09 7.99
CA ILE A 190 -6.15 9.63 8.27
C ILE A 190 -6.63 9.09 9.61
N ARG A 191 -6.94 9.99 10.54
CA ARG A 191 -7.61 9.68 11.80
C ARG A 191 -9.08 10.08 11.71
N THR A 192 -9.97 9.14 11.95
CA THR A 192 -11.41 9.37 12.03
C THR A 192 -11.86 9.34 13.49
N VAL A 193 -12.42 10.46 13.94
CA VAL A 193 -13.03 10.61 15.25
C VAL A 193 -14.55 10.61 15.06
N THR A 194 -15.20 9.57 15.55
CA THR A 194 -16.67 9.43 15.46
C THR A 194 -17.30 9.81 16.80
N THR A 195 -18.30 10.67 16.76
CA THR A 195 -19.15 11.04 17.89
C THR A 195 -20.61 10.75 17.54
N ASP A 196 -21.52 10.86 18.51
CA ASP A 196 -22.96 10.62 18.28
C ASP A 196 -23.58 11.53 17.20
N THR A 197 -22.96 12.68 16.89
CA THR A 197 -23.55 13.71 16.01
C THR A 197 -22.65 14.11 14.84
N ALA A 198 -21.40 13.64 14.81
CA ALA A 198 -20.41 14.07 13.85
C ALA A 198 -19.30 13.04 13.62
N LYS A 199 -18.75 13.05 12.40
CA LYS A 199 -17.48 12.43 12.04
C LYS A 199 -16.48 13.51 11.69
N ARG A 200 -15.33 13.47 12.36
CA ARG A 200 -14.19 14.34 12.08
C ARG A 200 -13.06 13.53 11.47
N PHE A 201 -12.48 14.04 10.40
CA PHE A 201 -11.33 13.47 9.71
C PHE A 201 -10.13 14.39 9.92
N GLU A 202 -9.03 13.81 10.40
CA GLU A 202 -7.77 14.48 10.68
C GLU A 202 -6.69 13.90 9.78
N LEU A 203 -5.95 14.76 9.07
CA LEU A 203 -4.66 14.37 8.51
C LEU A 203 -3.63 14.52 9.64
N THR A 204 -3.02 13.42 10.03
CA THR A 204 -2.22 13.33 11.25
C THR A 204 -0.83 12.83 10.91
N TYR A 205 0.20 13.46 11.49
CA TYR A 205 1.58 13.03 11.44
C TYR A 205 1.94 12.26 12.72
N LEU A 206 2.69 11.17 12.56
CA LEU A 206 3.29 10.39 13.65
C LEU A 206 4.80 10.32 13.43
N ASN A 207 5.56 10.80 14.42
CA ASN A 207 6.99 10.54 14.50
C ASN A 207 7.22 9.13 15.05
N MET A 208 7.82 8.26 14.24
CA MET A 208 7.97 6.83 14.54
C MET A 208 9.02 6.52 15.62
N GLU A 209 9.90 7.46 15.95
CA GLU A 209 10.92 7.28 16.98
C GLU A 209 10.43 7.72 18.36
N THR A 210 9.74 8.87 18.41
CA THR A 210 9.29 9.49 19.66
C THR A 210 7.84 9.19 20.01
N HIS A 211 7.08 8.63 19.06
CA HIS A 211 5.62 8.49 19.11
C HIS A 211 4.86 9.81 19.29
N ALA A 212 5.49 10.94 18.99
CA ALA A 212 4.82 12.23 18.98
C ALA A 212 3.81 12.30 17.81
N VAL A 213 2.63 12.86 18.09
CA VAL A 213 1.52 12.97 17.14
C VAL A 213 1.14 14.43 16.94
N ASP A 214 1.05 14.86 15.69
CA ASP A 214 0.66 16.22 15.30
C ASP A 214 -0.51 16.19 14.30
N VAL A 215 -1.57 16.94 14.57
CA VAL A 215 -2.68 17.11 13.62
C VAL A 215 -2.31 18.20 12.62
N LEU A 216 -2.24 17.83 11.34
CA LEU A 216 -1.83 18.74 10.25
C LEU A 216 -3.02 19.45 9.61
N ALA A 217 -4.16 18.78 9.49
CA ALA A 217 -5.39 19.34 8.95
C ALA A 217 -6.62 18.61 9.50
N THR A 218 -7.78 19.27 9.48
CA THR A 218 -9.02 18.71 10.02
C THR A 218 -10.22 19.14 9.19
N THR A 219 -11.18 18.23 9.01
CA THR A 219 -12.52 18.52 8.49
C THR A 219 -13.56 17.76 9.29
N GLU A 220 -14.79 18.27 9.36
CA GLU A 220 -15.88 17.66 10.13
C GLU A 220 -17.16 17.60 9.29
N VAL A 221 -17.90 16.51 9.44
CA VAL A 221 -19.22 16.29 8.84
C VAL A 221 -20.22 16.03 9.97
N THR A 222 -21.27 16.85 10.03
CA THR A 222 -22.35 16.76 11.03
C THR A 222 -23.65 16.27 10.39
N GLY A 223 -24.39 15.36 11.03
CA GLY A 223 -25.70 14.90 10.52
C GLY A 223 -26.13 13.53 11.03
N GLU A 224 -27.38 13.16 10.76
CA GLU A 224 -27.94 11.86 11.16
C GLU A 224 -27.27 10.72 10.36
N GLY A 225 -26.62 9.79 11.05
CA GLY A 225 -25.80 8.73 10.44
C GLY A 225 -24.35 9.13 10.13
N ALA A 226 -23.88 10.25 10.69
CA ALA A 226 -22.44 10.53 10.81
C ALA A 226 -21.78 9.38 11.58
#